data_AF-A0A2N9Y0A7-F1
#
_entry.id   AF-A0A2N9Y0A7-F1
#
_cell.length_a   1.000
_cell.length_b   1.000
_cell.length_c   1.000
_cell.angle_alpha   90.00
_cell.angle_beta   90.00
_cell.angle_gamma   90.00
#
_symmetry.space_group_name_H-M   'P 1'
#
loop_
_entity.id
_entity.type
_entity.pdbx_description
1 polymer ?
#
loop_
_entity_poly.entity_id
_entity_poly.type
_entity_poly.pdbx_seq_one_letter_code
_entity_poly.pdbx_strand_id
1 'polypeptide(L)'
;MQKYVKACMTAWMLMFSVYTLAATQEQLAQQQLQQNVDAVLSVVRDKSLNEQQRISQVERYADQYLDYERISALAVGLPWRQFTTQQRQDFSAAFKSMIVRIYAHSALMGASNATVKVLPKVVNQGNNKLETFTEVVSANNKHYTVGYQMYYSDGVFKIYNFRVNGTSLVTVYRNQFDQLIQQQGIDATIAQLRDKGLGKVQTKK
;
A
#
# COMPACT_ATOMS: atom_id res chain seq x y z
N MET A 1 -43.07 32.78 63.89
CA MET A 1 -43.53 32.52 62.51
C MET A 1 -42.27 32.30 61.66
N GLN A 2 -41.88 31.06 61.33
CA GLN A 2 -42.38 30.27 60.19
C GLN A 2 -42.23 31.06 58.88
N LYS A 3 -41.49 30.70 57.84
CA LYS A 3 -40.97 29.45 57.25
C LYS A 3 -39.84 29.89 56.25
N TYR A 4 -38.81 29.17 55.83
CA TYR A 4 -38.77 27.83 55.25
C TYR A 4 -37.34 27.26 55.35
N VAL A 5 -37.23 26.14 56.07
CA VAL A 5 -36.21 25.10 55.88
C VAL A 5 -36.47 24.43 54.51
N LYS A 6 -35.38 23.99 53.84
CA LYS A 6 -35.24 23.13 52.62
C LYS A 6 -34.38 23.88 51.58
N ALA A 7 -33.25 23.40 51.06
CA ALA A 7 -32.84 22.04 50.83
C ALA A 7 -31.31 21.91 50.85
N CYS A 8 -30.82 21.00 51.68
CA CYS A 8 -29.54 20.34 51.49
C CYS A 8 -29.80 19.18 50.53
N MET A 9 -29.33 19.23 49.29
CA MET A 9 -29.23 18.06 48.39
C MET A 9 -28.36 18.42 47.17
N THR A 10 -27.12 17.96 47.22
CA THR A 10 -26.41 17.26 46.14
C THR A 10 -26.76 17.64 44.69
N ALA A 11 -25.84 18.31 44.02
CA ALA A 11 -25.66 18.09 42.58
C ALA A 11 -24.17 18.26 42.25
N TRP A 12 -23.46 17.13 42.24
CA TRP A 12 -22.20 16.97 41.53
C TRP A 12 -22.29 17.66 40.17
N MET A 13 -21.55 18.75 40.01
CA MET A 13 -21.38 19.36 38.70
C MET A 13 -20.54 18.39 37.88
N LEU A 14 -21.23 17.60 37.04
CA LEU A 14 -20.68 16.64 36.11
C LEU A 14 -19.51 17.27 35.37
N MET A 15 -18.28 16.85 35.70
CA MET A 15 -17.17 16.92 34.76
C MET A 15 -17.58 16.04 33.57
N PHE A 16 -18.23 16.65 32.58
CA PHE A 16 -18.24 16.12 31.22
C PHE A 16 -16.80 16.18 30.73
N SER A 17 -16.01 15.19 31.12
CA SER A 17 -14.77 14.86 30.43
C SER A 17 -15.17 14.65 28.98
N VAL A 18 -14.82 15.62 28.12
CA VAL A 18 -14.88 15.45 26.68
C VAL A 18 -13.84 14.38 26.38
N TYR A 19 -14.26 13.12 26.40
CA TYR A 19 -13.45 12.02 25.88
C TYR A 19 -13.36 12.25 24.39
N THR A 20 -12.30 12.92 23.94
CA THR A 20 -11.88 12.87 22.55
C THR A 20 -11.60 11.40 22.26
N LEU A 21 -12.51 10.73 21.55
CA LEU A 21 -12.27 9.40 21.02
C LEU A 21 -11.12 9.55 20.01
N ALA A 22 -9.90 9.26 20.46
CA ALA A 22 -8.77 9.14 19.55
C ALA A 22 -9.10 8.02 18.56
N ALA A 23 -8.99 8.32 17.26
CA ALA A 23 -9.21 7.32 16.23
C ALA A 23 -8.29 6.13 16.47
N THR A 24 -8.84 4.92 16.37
CA THR A 24 -8.03 3.71 16.50
C THR A 24 -7.03 3.64 15.36
N GLN A 25 -5.94 2.91 15.56
CA GLN A 25 -4.94 2.71 14.52
C GLN A 25 -5.54 2.10 13.24
N GLU A 26 -6.54 1.24 13.38
CA GLU A 26 -7.29 0.66 12.27
C GLU A 26 -8.09 1.71 11.49
N GLN A 27 -8.75 2.63 12.19
CA GLN A 27 -9.48 3.76 11.59
C GLN A 27 -8.52 4.71 10.85
N LEU A 28 -7.38 5.03 11.47
CA LEU A 28 -6.36 5.89 10.86
C LEU A 28 -5.78 5.26 9.59
N ALA A 29 -5.53 3.95 9.58
CA ALA A 29 -5.07 3.24 8.39
C ALA A 29 -6.10 3.26 7.25
N GLN A 30 -7.38 3.04 7.57
CA GLN A 30 -8.45 3.13 6.58
C GLN A 30 -8.59 4.55 6.02
N GLN A 31 -8.51 5.57 6.88
CA GLN A 31 -8.55 6.96 6.47
C GLN A 31 -7.38 7.30 5.55
N GLN A 32 -6.15 6.89 5.90
CA GLN A 32 -4.99 7.10 5.04
C GLN A 32 -5.13 6.36 3.71
N LEU A 33 -5.63 5.11 3.72
CA LEU A 33 -5.88 4.39 2.47
C LEU A 33 -6.91 5.10 1.60
N GLN A 34 -8.00 5.61 2.18
CA GLN A 34 -9.02 6.37 1.46
C GLN A 34 -8.41 7.62 0.80
N GLN A 35 -7.64 8.41 1.57
CA GLN A 35 -6.93 9.57 1.04
C GLN A 35 -5.98 9.20 -0.10
N ASN A 36 -5.24 8.09 0.05
CA ASN A 36 -4.33 7.59 -0.98
C ASN A 36 -5.07 7.15 -2.25
N VAL A 37 -6.19 6.46 -2.12
CA VAL A 37 -7.03 6.04 -3.25
C VAL A 37 -7.58 7.27 -3.97
N ASP A 38 -8.12 8.24 -3.24
CA ASP A 38 -8.71 9.46 -3.82
C ASP A 38 -7.66 10.30 -4.54
N ALA A 39 -6.49 10.49 -3.94
CA ALA A 39 -5.38 11.21 -4.55
C ALA A 39 -4.91 10.53 -5.85
N VAL A 40 -4.68 9.22 -5.82
CA VAL A 40 -4.27 8.46 -7.02
C VAL A 40 -5.35 8.55 -8.10
N LEU A 41 -6.63 8.32 -7.77
CA LEU A 41 -7.72 8.39 -8.74
C LEU A 41 -7.89 9.79 -9.34
N SER A 42 -7.66 10.85 -8.56
CA SER A 42 -7.69 12.22 -9.08
C SER A 42 -6.66 12.44 -10.18
N VAL A 43 -5.43 11.95 -9.98
CA VAL A 43 -4.35 12.02 -10.98
C VAL A 43 -4.66 11.14 -12.19
N VAL A 44 -5.11 9.90 -11.98
CA VAL A 44 -5.40 8.96 -13.07
C VAL A 44 -6.51 9.49 -13.99
N ARG A 45 -7.53 10.15 -13.41
CA ARG A 45 -8.70 10.65 -14.12
C ARG A 45 -8.54 12.08 -14.65
N ASP A 46 -7.42 12.75 -14.36
CA ASP A 46 -7.13 14.08 -14.89
C ASP A 46 -6.85 13.99 -16.40
N LYS A 47 -7.77 14.55 -17.20
CA LYS A 47 -7.70 14.57 -18.67
C LYS A 47 -6.73 15.61 -19.21
N SER A 48 -6.26 16.54 -18.39
CA SER A 48 -5.24 17.54 -18.78
C SER A 48 -3.84 16.94 -18.84
N LEU A 49 -3.61 15.82 -18.13
CA LEU A 49 -2.34 15.14 -18.07
C LEU A 49 -2.23 14.07 -19.16
N ASN A 50 -1.10 14.07 -19.87
CA ASN A 50 -0.73 12.94 -20.70
C ASN A 50 -0.38 11.72 -19.83
N GLU A 51 -0.24 10.54 -20.45
CA GLU A 51 0.04 9.30 -19.73
C GLU A 51 1.32 9.40 -18.89
N GLN A 52 2.43 9.85 -19.47
CA GLN A 52 3.71 9.96 -18.76
C GLN A 52 3.62 10.88 -17.53
N GLN A 53 2.89 11.99 -17.64
CA GLN A 53 2.66 12.90 -16.52
C GLN A 53 1.87 12.23 -15.40
N ARG A 54 0.83 11.45 -15.73
CA ARG A 54 0.06 10.67 -14.74
C ARG A 54 0.92 9.62 -14.06
N ILE A 55 1.73 8.88 -14.82
CA ILE A 55 2.67 7.88 -14.27
C ILE A 55 3.61 8.56 -13.26
N SER A 56 4.29 9.63 -13.67
CA SER A 56 5.25 10.31 -12.81
C SER A 56 4.62 10.94 -11.56
N GLN A 57 3.39 11.45 -11.66
CA GLN A 57 2.67 11.99 -10.50
C GLN A 57 2.23 10.90 -9.53
N VAL A 58 1.66 9.79 -10.04
CA VAL A 58 1.30 8.63 -9.21
C VAL A 58 2.53 8.02 -8.56
N GLU A 59 3.65 7.91 -9.28
CA GLU A 59 4.91 7.40 -8.74
C GLU A 59 5.42 8.27 -7.59
N ARG A 60 5.48 9.59 -7.77
CA ARG A 60 5.89 10.52 -6.69
C ARG A 60 4.98 10.46 -5.48
N TYR A 61 3.67 10.28 -5.69
CA TYR A 61 2.73 10.07 -4.60
C TYR A 61 3.01 8.75 -3.88
N ALA A 62 3.20 7.67 -4.64
CA ALA A 62 3.50 6.34 -4.10
C ALA A 62 4.80 6.31 -3.28
N ASP A 63 5.82 7.08 -3.66
CA ASP A 63 7.10 7.18 -2.95
C ASP A 63 6.96 7.60 -1.47
N GLN A 64 5.86 8.30 -1.13
CA GLN A 64 5.58 8.71 0.23
C GLN A 64 4.98 7.60 1.08
N TYR A 65 4.39 6.56 0.48
CA TYR A 65 3.61 5.54 1.19
C TYR A 65 4.12 4.12 0.98
N LEU A 66 4.91 3.85 -0.05
CA LEU A 66 5.49 2.53 -0.30
C LEU A 66 6.89 2.43 0.31
N ASP A 67 7.14 1.32 1.00
CA ASP A 67 8.48 0.94 1.45
C ASP A 67 9.10 0.00 0.41
N TYR A 68 9.75 0.58 -0.61
CA TYR A 68 10.37 -0.19 -1.69
C TYR A 68 11.49 -1.09 -1.22
N GLU A 69 12.20 -0.73 -0.16
CA GLU A 69 13.26 -1.57 0.40
C GLU A 69 12.65 -2.83 1.01
N ARG A 70 11.61 -2.70 1.83
CA ARG A 70 10.91 -3.86 2.41
C ARG A 70 10.18 -4.68 1.36
N ILE A 71 9.56 -4.04 0.37
CA ILE A 71 8.96 -4.73 -0.79
C ILE A 71 10.04 -5.59 -1.49
N SER A 72 11.21 -5.02 -1.73
CA SER A 72 12.34 -5.71 -2.38
C SER A 72 12.89 -6.84 -1.52
N ALA A 73 13.08 -6.60 -0.23
CA ALA A 73 13.54 -7.61 0.71
C ALA A 73 12.58 -8.81 0.77
N LEU A 74 11.27 -8.55 0.75
CA LEU A 74 10.26 -9.60 0.71
C LEU A 74 10.21 -10.30 -0.65
N ALA A 75 10.38 -9.58 -1.74
CA ALA A 75 10.44 -10.15 -3.07
C ALA A 75 11.71 -10.98 -3.28
N VAL A 76 12.84 -10.64 -2.66
CA VAL A 76 14.07 -11.45 -2.78
C VAL A 76 14.08 -12.61 -1.79
N GLY A 77 13.55 -12.43 -0.57
CA GLY A 77 13.58 -13.48 0.45
C GLY A 77 14.95 -13.61 1.13
N LEU A 78 15.35 -14.84 1.48
CA LEU A 78 16.54 -15.12 2.29
C LEU A 78 17.86 -14.52 1.74
N PRO A 79 18.12 -14.53 0.42
CA PRO A 79 19.35 -13.96 -0.15
C PRO A 79 19.56 -12.47 0.17
N TRP A 80 18.50 -11.71 0.43
CA TRP A 80 18.56 -10.26 0.70
C TRP A 80 19.55 -9.88 1.81
N ARG A 81 19.73 -10.77 2.80
CA ARG A 81 20.63 -10.54 3.94
C ARG A 81 22.11 -10.52 3.53
N GLN A 82 22.46 -11.18 2.43
CA GLN A 82 23.82 -11.28 1.91
C GLN A 82 24.21 -10.09 1.02
N PHE A 83 23.23 -9.28 0.60
CA PHE A 83 23.49 -8.15 -0.29
C PHE A 83 24.17 -7.01 0.45
N THR A 84 25.08 -6.34 -0.23
CA THR A 84 25.65 -5.06 0.23
C THR A 84 24.56 -3.98 0.25
N THR A 85 24.81 -2.89 0.99
CA THR A 85 23.90 -1.73 0.99
C THR A 85 23.66 -1.20 -0.42
N GLN A 86 24.71 -1.13 -1.25
CA GLN A 86 24.61 -0.70 -2.63
C GLN A 86 23.75 -1.64 -3.47
N GLN A 87 23.94 -2.96 -3.36
CA GLN A 87 23.13 -3.95 -4.06
C GLN A 87 21.65 -3.89 -3.66
N ARG A 88 21.35 -3.65 -2.37
CA ARG A 88 19.98 -3.45 -1.90
C ARG A 88 19.33 -2.23 -2.55
N GLN A 89 20.02 -1.09 -2.55
CA GLN A 89 19.54 0.14 -3.18
C GLN A 89 19.33 -0.03 -4.69
N ASP A 90 20.33 -0.61 -5.37
CA ASP A 90 20.30 -0.84 -6.82
C ASP A 90 19.18 -1.79 -7.23
N PHE A 91 18.99 -2.88 -6.48
CA PHE A 91 17.89 -3.80 -6.71
C PHE A 91 16.54 -3.14 -6.46
N SER A 92 16.36 -2.40 -5.36
CA SER A 92 15.10 -1.70 -5.07
C SER A 92 14.74 -0.70 -6.15
N ALA A 93 15.72 0.08 -6.63
CA ALA A 93 15.50 1.02 -7.73
C ALA A 93 15.15 0.31 -9.04
N ALA A 94 15.87 -0.77 -9.39
CA ALA A 94 15.60 -1.54 -10.60
C ALA A 94 14.23 -2.23 -10.54
N PHE A 95 13.87 -2.82 -9.39
CA PHE A 95 12.59 -3.48 -9.19
C PHE A 95 11.42 -2.50 -9.23
N LYS A 96 11.55 -1.33 -8.58
CA LYS A 96 10.57 -0.23 -8.69
C LYS A 96 10.36 0.17 -10.16
N SER A 97 11.44 0.47 -10.88
CA SER A 97 11.38 0.87 -12.30
C SER A 97 10.68 -0.20 -13.15
N MET A 98 10.99 -1.48 -12.93
CA MET A 98 10.33 -2.57 -13.64
C MET A 98 8.82 -2.65 -13.33
N ILE A 99 8.42 -2.58 -12.05
CA ILE A 99 7.00 -2.61 -11.66
C ILE A 99 6.25 -1.43 -12.30
N VAL A 100 6.82 -0.22 -12.25
CA VAL A 100 6.22 0.96 -12.88
C VAL A 100 6.05 0.71 -14.38
N ARG A 101 7.07 0.23 -15.09
CA ARG A 101 6.94 -0.07 -16.53
C ARG A 101 5.86 -1.10 -16.86
N ILE A 102 5.73 -2.17 -16.06
CA ILE A 102 4.78 -3.26 -16.33
C ILE A 102 3.33 -2.87 -15.98
N TYR A 103 3.15 -2.15 -14.87
CA TYR A 103 1.81 -1.91 -14.34
C TYR A 103 1.28 -0.51 -14.58
N ALA A 104 2.12 0.50 -14.84
CA ALA A 104 1.65 1.87 -14.91
C ALA A 104 0.57 2.06 -15.99
N HIS A 105 0.79 1.56 -17.20
CA HIS A 105 -0.22 1.66 -18.26
C HIS A 105 -1.54 0.95 -17.88
N SER A 106 -1.47 -0.33 -17.51
CA SER A 106 -2.65 -1.14 -17.18
C SER A 106 -3.39 -0.62 -15.94
N ALA A 107 -2.66 -0.13 -14.94
CA ALA A 107 -3.23 0.47 -13.74
C ALA A 107 -3.91 1.80 -14.06
N LEU A 108 -3.30 2.66 -14.89
CA LEU A 108 -3.92 3.91 -15.32
C LEU A 108 -5.18 3.66 -16.15
N MET A 109 -5.10 2.82 -17.18
CA MET A 109 -6.25 2.51 -18.04
C MET A 109 -7.36 1.80 -17.26
N GLY A 110 -7.01 0.81 -16.44
CA GLY A 110 -7.94 0.09 -15.60
C GLY A 110 -8.62 0.98 -14.56
N ALA A 111 -7.86 1.80 -13.84
CA ALA A 111 -8.38 2.65 -12.76
C ALA A 111 -9.18 3.86 -13.26
N SER A 112 -8.87 4.38 -14.46
CA SER A 112 -9.58 5.53 -15.03
C SER A 112 -11.10 5.32 -15.13
N ASN A 113 -11.52 4.08 -15.46
CA ASN A 113 -12.91 3.69 -15.61
C ASN A 113 -13.38 2.69 -14.54
N ALA A 114 -12.55 2.37 -13.55
CA ALA A 114 -12.94 1.50 -12.45
C ALA A 114 -13.63 2.28 -11.33
N THR A 115 -14.52 1.60 -10.63
CA THR A 115 -14.96 2.02 -9.30
C THR A 115 -14.03 1.40 -8.27
N VAL A 116 -13.48 2.20 -7.36
CA VAL A 116 -12.64 1.72 -6.27
C VAL A 116 -13.32 2.12 -4.96
N LYS A 117 -13.52 1.15 -4.08
CA LYS A 117 -14.16 1.35 -2.77
C LYS A 117 -13.26 0.81 -1.69
N VAL A 118 -12.90 1.64 -0.71
CA VAL A 118 -12.26 1.14 0.53
C VAL A 118 -13.29 0.36 1.33
N LEU A 119 -12.92 -0.86 1.73
CA LEU A 119 -13.79 -1.73 2.50
C LEU A 119 -13.66 -1.41 3.99
N PRO A 120 -14.75 -1.48 4.78
CA PRO A 120 -14.73 -1.32 6.23
C PRO A 120 -14.20 -2.58 6.92
N LYS A 121 -13.05 -3.08 6.45
CA LYS A 121 -12.36 -4.25 6.94
C LYS A 121 -10.89 -3.92 7.20
N VAL A 122 -10.44 -4.23 8.40
CA VAL A 122 -9.02 -4.21 8.77
C VAL A 122 -8.68 -5.54 9.40
N VAL A 123 -7.51 -6.09 9.06
CA VAL A 123 -6.97 -7.29 9.69
C VAL A 123 -5.70 -6.90 10.41
N ASN A 124 -5.71 -6.95 11.74
CA ASN A 124 -4.52 -6.76 12.55
C ASN A 124 -3.56 -7.95 12.35
N GLN A 125 -2.30 -7.66 11.99
CA GLN A 125 -1.27 -8.68 11.75
C GLN A 125 -0.23 -8.74 12.88
N GLY A 126 -0.47 -8.03 13.99
CA GLY A 126 0.46 -7.89 15.10
C GLY A 126 1.68 -7.03 14.76
N ASN A 127 2.52 -6.73 15.75
CA ASN A 127 3.79 -6.02 15.56
C ASN A 127 3.65 -4.73 14.74
N ASN A 128 2.63 -3.92 15.04
CA ASN A 128 2.34 -2.65 14.37
C ASN A 128 2.03 -2.78 12.86
N LYS A 129 1.64 -3.99 12.43
CA LYS A 129 1.23 -4.32 11.06
C LYS A 129 -0.26 -4.58 11.00
N LEU A 130 -0.86 -4.19 9.89
CA LEU A 130 -2.25 -4.45 9.59
C LEU A 130 -2.44 -4.57 8.09
N GLU A 131 -3.64 -4.96 7.71
CA GLU A 131 -4.05 -4.99 6.32
C GLU A 131 -5.44 -4.40 6.15
N THR A 132 -5.54 -3.45 5.22
CA THR A 132 -6.80 -2.85 4.78
C THR A 132 -7.12 -3.29 3.36
N PHE A 133 -8.34 -3.06 2.89
CA PHE A 133 -8.79 -3.61 1.60
C PHE A 133 -9.52 -2.56 0.76
N THR A 134 -9.36 -2.65 -0.56
CA THR A 134 -10.30 -2.07 -1.53
C THR A 134 -10.99 -3.16 -2.33
N GLU A 135 -12.20 -2.86 -2.77
CA GLU A 135 -12.84 -3.52 -3.90
C GLU A 135 -12.68 -2.64 -5.13
N VAL A 136 -12.20 -3.24 -6.22
CA VAL A 136 -12.05 -2.61 -7.53
C VAL A 136 -13.03 -3.29 -8.48
N VAL A 137 -13.97 -2.53 -9.03
CA VAL A 137 -14.89 -2.97 -10.08
C VAL A 137 -14.43 -2.34 -11.38
N SER A 138 -13.90 -3.15 -12.29
CA SER A 138 -13.45 -2.69 -13.61
C SER A 138 -14.61 -2.32 -14.52
N ALA A 139 -14.32 -1.65 -15.64
CA ALA A 139 -15.31 -1.25 -16.64
C ALA A 139 -16.11 -2.43 -17.24
N ASN A 140 -15.55 -3.64 -17.24
CA ASN A 140 -16.23 -4.87 -17.68
C ASN A 140 -16.87 -5.65 -16.52
N ASN A 141 -17.18 -4.98 -15.41
CA ASN A 141 -17.86 -5.53 -14.23
C ASN A 141 -17.14 -6.74 -13.59
N LYS A 142 -15.80 -6.79 -13.70
CA LYS A 142 -15.00 -7.76 -12.94
C LYS A 142 -14.63 -7.16 -11.59
N HIS A 143 -14.75 -7.97 -10.56
CA HIS A 143 -14.47 -7.59 -9.18
C HIS A 143 -13.10 -8.10 -8.77
N TYR A 144 -12.30 -7.22 -8.17
CA TYR A 144 -11.00 -7.54 -7.60
C TYR A 144 -10.95 -7.02 -6.16
N THR A 145 -10.48 -7.85 -5.24
CA THR A 145 -10.14 -7.38 -3.88
C THR A 145 -8.66 -7.10 -3.83
N VAL A 146 -8.27 -5.89 -3.42
CA VAL A 146 -6.86 -5.54 -3.19
C VAL A 146 -6.64 -5.36 -1.70
N GLY A 147 -5.80 -6.21 -1.11
CA GLY A 147 -5.30 -6.09 0.25
C GLY A 147 -4.00 -5.28 0.28
N TYR A 148 -3.88 -4.38 1.23
CA TYR A 148 -2.73 -3.49 1.41
C TYR A 148 -2.09 -3.81 2.76
N GLN A 149 -1.02 -4.60 2.75
CA GLN A 149 -0.30 -4.89 3.99
C GLN A 149 0.61 -3.72 4.31
N MET A 150 0.41 -3.16 5.49
CA MET A 150 1.07 -1.94 5.93
C MET A 150 1.57 -2.04 7.37
N TYR A 151 2.52 -1.18 7.71
CA TYR A 151 3.00 -0.99 9.06
C TYR A 151 3.05 0.51 9.37
N TYR A 152 2.81 0.87 10.62
CA TYR A 152 2.90 2.26 11.04
C TYR A 152 4.35 2.66 11.33
N SER A 153 4.80 3.78 10.77
CA SER A 153 6.13 4.36 10.97
C SER A 153 6.03 5.86 10.85
N ASP A 154 6.55 6.59 11.84
CA ASP A 154 6.72 8.05 11.76
C ASP A 154 5.45 8.81 11.36
N GLY A 155 4.30 8.42 11.91
CA GLY A 155 3.02 9.04 11.59
C GLY A 155 2.31 8.48 10.34
N VAL A 156 2.95 7.58 9.59
CA VAL A 156 2.47 7.12 8.28
C VAL A 156 2.32 5.60 8.25
N PHE A 157 1.25 5.10 7.66
CA PHE A 157 1.12 3.69 7.32
C PHE A 157 1.83 3.40 6.00
N LYS A 158 3.02 2.79 6.08
CA LYS A 158 3.82 2.40 4.93
C LYS A 158 3.37 1.04 4.40
N ILE A 159 3.04 0.97 3.11
CA ILE A 159 2.66 -0.26 2.41
C ILE A 159 3.92 -1.01 2.02
N TYR A 160 3.94 -2.31 2.35
CA TYR A 160 5.08 -3.19 2.05
C TYR A 160 4.70 -4.43 1.23
N ASN A 161 3.40 -4.68 1.02
CA ASN A 161 2.92 -5.71 0.12
C ASN A 161 1.49 -5.43 -0.32
N PHE A 162 1.16 -5.85 -1.53
CA PHE A 162 -0.20 -5.85 -2.08
C PHE A 162 -0.66 -7.29 -2.30
N ARG A 163 -1.92 -7.58 -2.03
CA ARG A 163 -2.55 -8.86 -2.33
C ARG A 163 -3.74 -8.67 -3.25
N VAL A 164 -3.70 -9.23 -4.46
CA VAL A 164 -4.84 -9.18 -5.38
C VAL A 164 -5.57 -10.51 -5.31
N ASN A 165 -6.85 -10.49 -4.96
CA ASN A 165 -7.68 -11.68 -4.73
C ASN A 165 -7.02 -12.70 -3.79
N GLY A 166 -6.35 -12.19 -2.75
CA GLY A 166 -5.63 -12.99 -1.76
C GLY A 166 -4.20 -13.38 -2.17
N THR A 167 -3.83 -13.27 -3.45
CA THR A 167 -2.48 -13.58 -3.93
C THR A 167 -1.52 -12.42 -3.69
N SER A 168 -0.46 -12.69 -2.94
CA SER A 168 0.61 -11.73 -2.62
C SER A 168 1.49 -11.44 -3.84
N LEU A 169 1.60 -10.16 -4.23
CA LEU A 169 2.45 -9.75 -5.35
C LEU A 169 3.93 -10.03 -5.06
N VAL A 170 4.43 -9.73 -3.85
CA VAL A 170 5.84 -10.02 -3.53
C VAL A 170 6.17 -11.51 -3.61
N THR A 171 5.20 -12.39 -3.32
CA THR A 171 5.40 -13.84 -3.41
C THR A 171 5.51 -14.30 -4.85
N VAL A 172 4.72 -13.72 -5.76
CA VAL A 172 4.81 -14.01 -7.20
C VAL A 172 6.19 -13.68 -7.75
N TYR A 173 6.77 -12.57 -7.31
CA TYR A 173 8.13 -12.17 -7.70
C TYR A 173 9.22 -12.99 -7.00
N ARG A 174 8.99 -13.44 -5.76
CA ARG A 174 9.95 -14.25 -5.01
C ARG A 174 10.42 -15.48 -5.72
N ASN A 175 9.49 -16.29 -6.22
CA ASN A 175 9.84 -17.51 -6.93
C ASN A 175 10.72 -17.23 -8.17
N GLN A 176 10.52 -16.08 -8.83
CA GLN A 176 11.28 -15.68 -10.02
C GLN A 176 12.66 -15.14 -9.66
N PHE A 177 12.75 -14.29 -8.62
CA PHE A 177 14.02 -13.74 -8.16
C PHE A 177 14.90 -14.80 -7.53
N ASP A 178 14.34 -15.73 -6.75
CA ASP A 178 15.09 -16.87 -6.20
C ASP A 178 15.79 -17.64 -7.32
N GLN A 179 15.07 -17.96 -8.40
CA GLN A 179 15.63 -18.66 -9.55
C GLN A 179 16.72 -17.84 -10.26
N LEU A 180 16.46 -16.57 -10.56
CA LEU A 180 17.42 -15.72 -11.27
C LEU A 180 18.68 -15.49 -10.44
N ILE A 181 18.55 -15.13 -9.16
CA ILE A 181 19.69 -14.87 -8.29
C ILE A 181 20.55 -16.14 -8.11
N GLN A 182 19.93 -17.32 -8.01
CA GLN A 182 20.68 -18.58 -7.98
C GLN A 182 21.42 -18.87 -9.30
N GLN A 183 20.87 -18.50 -10.45
CA GLN A 183 21.45 -18.80 -11.76
C GLN A 183 22.58 -17.84 -12.16
N GLN A 184 22.43 -16.54 -11.89
CA GLN A 184 23.34 -15.51 -12.43
C GLN A 184 23.86 -14.52 -11.37
N GLY A 185 23.46 -14.67 -10.11
CA GLY A 185 23.82 -13.75 -9.04
C GLY A 185 23.02 -12.44 -9.06
N ILE A 186 23.19 -11.65 -8.00
CA ILE A 186 22.43 -10.41 -7.79
C ILE A 186 22.79 -9.32 -8.79
N ASP A 187 24.08 -9.12 -9.10
CA ASP A 187 24.50 -8.02 -9.98
C ASP A 187 23.97 -8.20 -11.42
N ALA A 188 24.02 -9.42 -11.95
CA ALA A 188 23.42 -9.74 -13.25
C ALA A 188 21.89 -9.62 -13.21
N THR A 189 21.26 -9.99 -12.10
CA THR A 189 19.81 -9.82 -11.91
C THR A 189 19.42 -8.33 -11.92
N ILE A 190 20.17 -7.47 -11.23
CA ILE A 190 19.96 -6.02 -11.25
C ILE A 190 20.08 -5.48 -12.68
N ALA A 191 21.13 -5.87 -13.40
CA ALA A 191 21.32 -5.47 -14.80
C ALA A 191 20.14 -5.89 -15.68
N GLN A 192 19.67 -7.14 -15.54
CA GLN A 192 18.52 -7.64 -16.27
C GLN A 192 17.24 -6.83 -16.00
N LEU A 193 16.99 -6.47 -14.73
CA LEU A 193 15.81 -5.69 -14.36
C LEU A 193 15.83 -4.28 -14.95
N ARG A 194 17.02 -3.66 -15.07
CA ARG A 194 17.19 -2.34 -15.69
C ARG A 194 16.89 -2.37 -17.19
N ASP A 195 17.32 -3.42 -17.87
CA ASP A 195 17.28 -3.50 -19.34
C ASP A 195 15.97 -4.08 -19.88
N LYS A 196 15.58 -5.27 -19.38
CA LYS A 196 14.56 -6.12 -20.01
C LYS A 196 13.34 -6.37 -19.11
N GLY A 197 13.44 -6.02 -17.83
CA GLY A 197 12.53 -6.53 -16.80
C GLY A 197 12.70 -8.04 -16.60
N LEU A 198 11.70 -8.68 -15.97
CA LEU A 198 11.62 -10.13 -15.93
C LEU A 198 11.15 -10.62 -17.31
N GLY A 199 12.00 -11.34 -18.04
CA GLY A 199 11.66 -11.88 -19.36
C GLY A 199 10.30 -12.60 -19.35
N LYS A 200 9.53 -12.47 -20.44
CA LYS A 200 8.09 -12.84 -20.54
C LYS A 200 7.68 -13.96 -19.57
N VAL A 201 6.86 -13.59 -18.59
CA VAL A 201 6.15 -14.50 -17.71
C VAL A 201 5.37 -15.48 -18.59
N GLN A 202 5.73 -16.77 -18.57
CA GLN A 202 4.81 -17.80 -19.03
C GLN A 202 3.69 -17.90 -18.00
N THR A 203 2.70 -17.03 -18.09
CA THR A 203 1.39 -17.30 -17.49
C THR A 203 0.83 -18.47 -18.29
N LYS A 204 0.93 -19.69 -17.74
CA LYS A 204 0.09 -20.80 -18.20
C LYS A 204 -1.35 -20.31 -18.12
N LYS A 205 -2.01 -20.27 -19.29
CA LYS A 205 -3.45 -20.04 -19.43
C LYS A 205 -4.23 -21.06 -18.61
#